data_AF-A0A0F2RQ04-F1
#
_entry.id   AF-A0A0F2RQ04-F1
#
_cell.length_a   1.000
_cell.length_b   1.000
_cell.length_c   1.000
_cell.angle_alpha   90.00
_cell.angle_beta   90.00
_cell.angle_gamma   90.00
#
_symmetry.space_group_name_H-M   'P 1'
#
loop_
_entity.id
_entity.type
_entity.pdbx_description
1 polymer ?
#
loop_
_entity_poly.entity_id
_entity_poly.type
_entity_poly.pdbx_seq_one_letter_code
_entity_poly.pdbx_strand_id
1 'polypeptide(L)' 'MAQRGICEGEVRELLETGETRYKDQTHLWIAKAFADRDDNLVCAAVVLEDKLVIKTMMHHFQWEP' A
#
# COMPACT_ATOMS: atom_id res chain seq x y z
N MET A 1 6.70 -7.89 4.66
CA MET A 1 5.28 -8.24 4.43
C MET A 1 4.80 -9.24 5.46
N ALA A 2 5.33 -10.47 5.49
CA ALA A 2 4.94 -11.50 6.47
C ALA A 2 5.02 -11.07 7.95
N GLN A 3 6.03 -10.30 8.36
CA GLN A 3 6.16 -9.78 9.73
C GLN A 3 5.04 -8.82 10.16
N ARG A 4 4.29 -8.25 9.20
CA ARG A 4 3.12 -7.38 9.42
C ARG A 4 1.80 -8.13 9.17
N GLY A 5 1.86 -9.47 9.04
CA GLY A 5 0.70 -10.29 8.71
C GLY A 5 0.10 -10.00 7.34
N ILE A 6 0.87 -9.44 6.39
CA ILE A 6 0.38 -9.13 5.04
C ILE A 6 0.83 -10.24 4.10
N CYS A 7 -0.14 -10.93 3.50
CA CYS A 7 0.06 -11.99 2.52
C CYS A 7 0.10 -11.45 1.08
N GLU A 8 0.55 -12.28 0.14
CA GLU A 8 0.70 -11.88 -1.27
C GLU A 8 -0.63 -11.53 -1.94
N GLY A 9 -1.73 -12.20 -1.55
CA GLY A 9 -3.08 -11.89 -2.04
C GLY A 9 -3.53 -10.49 -1.66
N GLU A 10 -3.31 -10.07 -0.41
CA GLU A 10 -3.62 -8.72 0.05
C GLU A 10 -2.75 -7.67 -0.65
N VAL A 11 -1.49 -7.98 -0.93
CA VAL A 11 -0.62 -7.08 -1.71
C VAL A 11 -1.16 -6.91 -3.13
N ARG A 12 -1.58 -7.98 -3.79
CA ARG A 12 -2.18 -7.89 -5.13
C ARG A 12 -3.45 -7.05 -5.11
N GLU A 13 -4.36 -7.34 -4.17
CA GLU A 13 -5.61 -6.60 -4.03
C GLU A 13 -5.35 -5.11 -3.74
N LEU A 14 -4.37 -4.80 -2.88
CA LEU A 14 -3.95 -3.43 -2.59
C LEU A 14 -3.49 -2.71 -3.86
N LEU A 15 -2.61 -3.32 -4.65
CA LEU A 15 -2.06 -2.71 -5.87
C LEU A 15 -3.12 -2.52 -6.97
N GLU A 16 -4.10 -3.41 -7.06
CA GLU A 16 -5.14 -3.38 -8.10
C GLU A 16 -6.32 -2.47 -7.76
N THR A 17 -6.66 -2.33 -6.47
CA THR A 17 -7.93 -1.69 -6.04
C THR A 17 -7.75 -0.59 -5.01
N GLY A 18 -6.53 -0.35 -4.52
CA GLY A 18 -6.26 0.68 -3.53
C GLY A 18 -6.36 2.11 -4.07
N GLU A 19 -6.62 3.05 -3.18
CA GLU A 19 -6.57 4.48 -3.48
C GLU A 19 -5.12 4.90 -3.69
N THR A 20 -4.84 5.55 -4.83
CA THR A 20 -3.50 6.02 -5.18
C THR A 20 -3.33 7.51 -4.87
N ARG A 21 -2.26 7.90 -4.18
CA ARG A 21 -1.84 9.31 -4.04
C ARG A 21 -0.41 9.49 -4.50
N TYR A 22 -0.21 10.40 -5.44
CA TYR A 22 1.11 10.71 -5.97
C TYR A 22 1.78 11.76 -5.11
N LYS A 23 3.00 11.46 -4.66
CA LYS A 23 3.91 12.45 -4.08
C LYS A 23 4.55 13.29 -5.18
N ASP A 24 4.96 12.62 -6.26
CA ASP A 24 5.57 13.21 -7.43
C ASP A 24 5.33 12.30 -8.66
N GLN A 25 6.06 12.52 -9.75
CA GLN A 25 5.87 11.80 -11.02
C GLN A 25 6.13 10.29 -10.91
N THR A 26 6.96 9.84 -9.96
CA THR A 26 7.35 8.44 -9.82
C THR A 26 7.01 7.86 -8.46
N HIS A 27 6.90 8.66 -7.41
CA HIS A 27 6.57 8.20 -6.07
C HIS A 27 5.09 8.33 -5.79
N LEU A 28 4.48 7.24 -5.33
CA LEU A 28 3.09 7.21 -4.92
C LEU A 28 2.89 6.32 -3.68
N TRP A 29 1.75 6.52 -3.05
CA TRP A 29 1.21 5.62 -2.05
C TRP A 29 -0.04 4.95 -2.61
N ILE A 30 -0.22 3.68 -2.31
CA ILE A 30 -1.44 2.94 -2.60
C ILE A 30 -1.96 2.42 -1.26
N ALA A 31 -3.14 2.87 -0.84
CA ALA A 31 -3.72 2.49 0.44
C ALA A 31 -5.09 1.84 0.29
N LYS A 32 -5.39 0.88 1.15
CA LYS A 32 -6.69 0.19 1.19
C LYS A 32 -7.03 -0.24 2.61
N ALA A 33 -8.29 -0.02 2.99
CA ALA A 33 -8.87 -0.63 4.18
C ALA A 33 -9.30 -2.07 3.87
N PHE A 34 -8.96 -2.99 4.75
CA PHE A 34 -9.31 -4.41 4.62
C PHE A 34 -10.26 -4.77 5.75
N ALA A 35 -11.49 -5.18 5.41
CA ALA A 35 -12.52 -5.45 6.41
C ALA A 35 -12.11 -6.53 7.41
N ASP A 36 -11.31 -7.50 6.99
CA ASP A 36 -10.88 -8.65 7.78
C ASP A 36 -9.61 -8.38 8.63
N ARG A 37 -9.20 -7.11 8.77
CA ARG A 37 -8.00 -6.71 9.51
C ARG A 37 -8.30 -5.74 10.66
N ASP A 38 -7.76 -6.03 11.83
CA ASP A 38 -7.84 -5.15 13.01
C ASP A 38 -6.84 -3.98 12.95
N ASP A 39 -5.74 -4.12 12.18
CA ASP A 39 -4.68 -3.10 12.01
C ASP A 39 -4.95 -2.15 10.83
N ASN A 40 -6.21 -1.74 10.74
CA ASN A 40 -6.87 -1.26 9.54
C ASN A 40 -6.15 -0.09 8.81
N LEU A 41 -6.33 -0.04 7.49
CA LEU A 41 -5.60 0.76 6.50
C LEU A 41 -4.15 0.31 6.26
N VAL A 42 -3.97 -0.56 5.27
CA VAL A 42 -2.67 -0.96 4.74
C VAL A 42 -2.26 0.00 3.64
N CYS A 43 -0.98 0.40 3.62
CA CYS A 43 -0.42 1.31 2.63
C CYS A 43 0.91 0.78 2.07
N ALA A 44 1.06 0.83 0.76
CA ALA A 44 2.31 0.60 0.05
C ALA A 44 2.89 1.93 -0.41
N ALA A 45 4.12 2.25 0.01
CA ALA A 45 4.92 3.28 -0.65
C ALA A 45 5.62 2.64 -1.86
N VAL A 46 5.34 3.18 -3.03
CA VAL A 46 5.74 2.61 -4.32
C VAL A 46 6.50 3.63 -5.15
N VAL A 47 7.42 3.12 -5.97
CA VAL A 47 8.07 3.89 -7.02
C VAL A 47 7.70 3.27 -8.37
N LEU A 48 7.21 4.11 -9.28
CA LEU A 48 6.85 3.81 -10.64
C LEU A 48 8.00 4.24 -11.57
N GLU A 49 8.76 3.26 -12.04
CA GLU A 49 9.79 3.40 -13.08
C GLU A 49 9.41 2.46 -14.25
N ASP A 50 10.37 1.74 -14.85
CA ASP A 50 10.08 0.65 -15.81
C ASP A 50 9.26 -0.49 -15.18
N LYS A 51 9.24 -0.55 -13.85
CA LYS A 51 8.48 -1.49 -13.03
C LYS A 51 7.92 -0.77 -11.81
N LEU A 52 6.86 -1.33 -11.25
CA LEU A 52 6.33 -0.91 -9.98
C LEU A 52 7.10 -1.59 -8.84
N VAL A 53 7.78 -0.81 -8.00
CA VAL A 53 8.62 -1.29 -6.91
C VAL A 53 8.04 -0.85 -5.57
N ILE A 54 7.60 -1.82 -4.76
CA ILE A 54 7.19 -1.56 -3.38
C ILE A 54 8.44 -1.33 -2.53
N LYS A 55 8.60 -0.11 -2.00
CA LYS A 55 9.71 0.23 -1.10
C LYS A 55 9.38 -0.13 0.33
N THR A 56 8.15 0.16 0.75
CA THR A 56 7.71 -0.01 2.14
C THR A 56 6.23 -0.38 2.20
N MET A 57 5.89 -1.26 3.14
CA MET A 57 4.50 -1.59 3.50
C MET A 57 4.21 -1.11 4.93
N MET A 58 3.10 -0.43 5.14
CA MET A 58 2.67 0.14 6.41
C MET A 58 1.25 -0.38 6.74
N HIS A 59 0.93 -0.49 8.02
CA HIS A 59 -0.41 -0.78 8.55
C HIS A 59 -0.70 0.27 9.65
N HIS A 60 -1.97 0.47 10.03
CA HIS A 60 -2.40 1.66 10.77
C HIS A 60 -1.98 2.99 10.11
N PHE A 61 -1.92 3.00 8.78
CA PHE A 61 -1.59 4.22 8.06
C PHE A 61 -2.73 5.24 8.21
N GLN A 62 -2.39 6.52 8.11
CA GLN A 62 -3.37 7.60 7.94
C GLN A 62 -2.84 8.54 6.87
N TRP A 63 -3.74 9.00 6.00
CA TRP A 63 -3.39 10.05 5.06
C TRP A 63 -3.04 11.33 5.81
N GLU A 64 -1.93 11.98 5.42
CA GLU A 64 -1.68 13.35 5.85
C GLU A 64 -2.78 14.28 5.27
N PRO A 65 -3.28 15.27 6.06
CA PRO A 65 -4.31 16.22 5.63
C PRO A 65 -3.92 17.09 4.44
#